data_AF-A0A956HL94-F1
#
_entry.id   AF-A0A956HL94-F1
#
_cell.length_a   1.000
_cell.length_b   1.000
_cell.length_c   1.000
_cell.angle_alpha   90.00
_cell.angle_beta   90.00
_cell.angle_gamma   90.00
#
_symmetry.space_group_name_H-M   'P 1'
#
loop_
_entity.id
_entity.type
_entity.pdbx_description
1 polymer ?
#
loop_
_entity_poly.entity_id
_entity_poly.type
_entity_poly.pdbx_seq_one_letter_code
_entity_poly.pdbx_strand_id
1 'polypeptide(L)' 'AQRTKMIRHLGSSLTDTTYVFDEPTIGLHPHDIQRMNELLLRLRDKGNTVLVVEHKPEVIAIADHVV' A
#
# COMPACT_ATOMS: atom_id res chain seq x y z
N ALA A 1 0.73 17.02 16.20
CA ALA A 1 0.41 15.76 16.90
C ALA A 1 -0.04 14.72 15.88
N GLN A 2 0.89 14.21 15.06
CA GLN A 2 0.63 13.29 13.96
C GLN A 2 1.39 12.00 14.26
N ARG A 3 1.07 11.42 15.43
CA ARG A 3 1.66 10.18 15.93
C ARG A 3 0.89 9.01 15.34
N THR A 4 1.16 8.79 14.06
CA THR A 4 1.32 7.51 13.37
C THR A 4 1.14 6.29 14.29
N LYS A 5 -0.10 5.82 14.45
CA LYS A 5 -0.39 4.44 14.86
C LYS A 5 -0.12 3.55 13.63
N MET A 6 1.13 3.19 13.40
CA MET A 6 1.55 2.29 12.33
C MET A 6 2.79 1.60 12.90
N ILE A 7 2.92 0.29 13.07
CA ILE A 7 2.35 -0.91 12.45
C ILE A 7 2.44 -1.98 13.55
N ARG A 8 1.39 -2.79 13.82
CA ARG A 8 1.49 -3.85 14.86
C ARG A 8 1.18 -5.27 14.43
N HIS A 9 1.12 -5.60 13.14
CA HIS A 9 0.91 -6.99 12.75
C HIS A 9 1.66 -7.39 11.47
N LEU A 10 2.99 -7.33 11.51
CA LEU A 10 3.84 -8.13 10.64
C LEU A 10 4.08 -9.47 11.36
N GLY A 11 3.21 -10.46 11.10
CA GLY A 11 3.46 -11.82 11.60
C GLY A 11 2.27 -12.77 11.64
N SER A 12 1.03 -12.28 11.63
CA SER A 12 -0.15 -13.12 11.61
C SER A 12 -0.76 -13.15 10.22
N SER A 13 -1.26 -14.31 9.83
CA SER A 13 -2.13 -14.59 8.67
C SER A 13 -3.44 -13.81 8.78
N LEU A 14 -3.36 -12.48 8.76
CA LEU A 14 -4.50 -11.59 8.87
C LEU A 14 -5.04 -11.36 7.46
N THR A 15 -6.13 -12.06 7.18
CA THR A 15 -7.17 -11.58 6.27
C THR A 15 -8.00 -10.52 7.01
N ASP A 16 -8.83 -9.75 6.30
CA ASP A 16 -9.76 -8.78 6.89
C ASP A 16 -9.11 -7.58 7.63
N THR A 17 -7.84 -7.28 7.35
CA THR A 17 -7.18 -6.07 7.88
C THR A 17 -7.19 -4.94 6.85
N THR A 18 -7.33 -3.70 7.31
CA THR A 18 -7.14 -2.51 6.47
C THR A 18 -5.72 -1.99 6.64
N TYR A 19 -4.95 -1.99 5.55
CA TYR A 19 -3.64 -1.35 5.44
C TYR A 19 -3.80 0.06 4.89
N VAL A 20 -3.14 1.04 5.51
CA VAL A 20 -3.13 2.43 5.05
C VAL A 20 -1.68 2.84 4.80
N PHE A 21 -1.39 3.27 3.58
CA PHE A 21 -0.09 3.76 3.15
C PHE A 21 -0.17 5.24 2.79
N ASP A 22 0.79 6.02 3.27
CA ASP A 22 0.92 7.45 2.98
C ASP A 22 2.19 7.65 2.16
N GLU A 23 2.02 7.92 0.86
CA GLU A 23 3.06 8.12 -0.14
C GLU A 23 4.17 7.04 -0.15
N PRO A 24 3.82 5.74 -0.23
CA PRO A 24 4.76 4.62 -0.10
C PRO A 24 5.87 4.58 -1.15
N THR A 25 5.73 5.29 -2.27
CA THR A 25 6.77 5.29 -3.32
C THR A 25 7.70 6.51 -3.26
N ILE A 26 7.54 7.42 -2.30
CA ILE A 26 8.45 8.56 -2.15
C ILE A 26 9.89 8.09 -1.97
N GLY A 27 10.80 8.71 -2.72
CA GLY A 27 12.22 8.41 -2.69
C GLY A 27 12.61 7.06 -3.31
N LEU A 28 11.65 6.25 -3.80
CA LEU A 28 11.96 5.03 -4.52
C LEU A 28 12.50 5.34 -5.93
N HIS A 29 13.53 4.59 -6.32
CA HIS A 29 14.01 4.55 -7.69
C HIS A 29 12.88 4.02 -8.60
N PRO A 30 12.73 4.48 -9.87
CA PRO A 30 11.65 4.05 -10.76
C PRO A 30 11.51 2.52 -10.88
N HIS A 31 12.64 1.81 -10.92
CA HIS A 31 12.68 0.35 -10.95
C HIS A 31 12.00 -0.33 -9.73
N ASP A 32 12.00 0.31 -8.56
CA ASP A 32 11.44 -0.26 -7.34
C ASP A 32 9.96 0.09 -7.12
N ILE A 33 9.41 1.02 -7.90
CA ILE A 33 7.96 1.33 -7.90
C ILE A 33 7.16 0.08 -8.30
N GLN A 34 7.64 -0.68 -9.29
CA GLN A 34 6.97 -1.91 -9.72
C GLN A 34 6.89 -2.95 -8.60
N ARG A 35 7.94 -3.07 -7.79
CA ARG A 35 7.97 -3.98 -6.63
C ARG A 35 7.01 -3.53 -5.53
N MET A 36 6.91 -2.22 -5.29
CA MET A 36 5.91 -1.67 -4.36
C MET A 36 4.49 -1.97 -4.85
N ASN A 37 4.23 -1.77 -6.15
CA ASN A 37 2.95 -2.08 -6.77
C ASN A 37 2.56 -3.55 -6.60
N GLU A 38 3.49 -4.48 -6.87
CA GLU A 38 3.27 -5.91 -6.64
C GLU A 38 2.97 -6.25 -5.18
N LEU A 39 3.61 -5.55 -4.22
CA LEU A 39 3.34 -5.74 -2.80
C LEU A 39 1.91 -5.30 -2.44
N LEU A 40 1.49 -4.12 -2.91
CA LEU A 40 0.15 -3.59 -2.66
C LEU A 40 -0.93 -4.54 -3.21
N LEU A 41 -0.75 -5.04 -4.43
CA LEU A 41 -1.63 -6.02 -5.05
C LEU A 41 -1.67 -7.33 -4.25
N ARG A 42 -0.51 -7.86 -3.83
CA ARG A 42 -0.46 -9.08 -3.01
C ARG A 42 -1.13 -8.93 -1.65
N LEU A 43 -1.08 -7.74 -1.04
CA LEU A 43 -1.79 -7.48 0.22
C LEU A 43 -3.30 -7.53 0.01
N ARG A 44 -3.79 -6.85 -1.04
CA ARG A 44 -5.20 -6.90 -1.45
C ARG A 44 -5.66 -8.32 -1.76
N ASP A 45 -4.91 -9.04 -2.60
CA ASP A 45 -5.27 -10.39 -3.08
C ASP A 45 -5.33 -11.43 -1.95
N LYS A 46 -4.69 -11.14 -0.80
CA LYS A 46 -4.83 -11.92 0.43
C LYS A 46 -6.15 -11.63 1.18
N GLY A 47 -7.07 -10.85 0.63
CA GLY A 47 -8.34 -10.49 1.27
C GLY A 47 -8.22 -9.33 2.26
N ASN A 48 -7.28 -8.40 2.01
CA ASN A 48 -7.15 -7.19 2.82
C ASN A 48 -7.67 -5.96 2.06
N THR A 49 -8.09 -4.96 2.82
CA THR A 49 -8.34 -3.63 2.24
C THR A 49 -7.03 -2.85 2.23
N VAL A 50 -6.69 -2.23 1.12
CA VAL A 50 -5.47 -1.42 0.98
C VAL A 50 -5.88 -0.01 0.55
N LEU A 51 -5.65 0.96 1.43
CA LEU A 51 -5.82 2.39 1.16
C LEU A 51 -4.45 3.02 0.96
N VAL A 52 -4.28 3.73 -0.15
CA VAL A 52 -3.01 4.37 -0.52
C VAL A 52 -3.27 5.83 -0.84
N VAL A 53 -2.49 6.72 -0.23
CA VAL A 53 -2.33 8.10 -0.68
C VAL A 53 -1.11 8.15 -1.59
N GLU A 54 -1.29 8.48 -2.86
CA GLU A 54 -0.22 8.58 -3.84
C GLU A 54 -0.52 9.64 -4.90
N HIS A 55 0.54 10.13 -5.52
CA HIS A 55 0.48 11.05 -6.65
C HIS A 55 1.17 10.48 -7.91
N LYS A 56 1.86 9.33 -7.81
CA LYS A 56 2.51 8.71 -8.97
C LYS A 56 1.53 7.98 -9.88
N PRO A 57 1.53 8.27 -11.21
CA PRO A 57 0.63 7.63 -12.16
C PRO A 57 0.75 6.10 -12.19
N GLU A 58 1.94 5.53 -11.98
CA GLU A 58 2.12 4.08 -12.01
C GLU A 58 1.41 3.37 -10.85
N VAL A 59 1.23 4.04 -9.71
CA VAL A 59 0.49 3.48 -8.56
C VAL A 59 -1.01 3.65 -8.77
N ILE A 60 -1.44 4.83 -9.25
CA ILE A 60 -2.85 5.12 -9.53
C ILE A 60 -3.39 4.16 -10.61
N ALA A 61 -2.58 3.82 -11.62
CA ALA A 61 -2.97 2.94 -12.71
C ALA A 61 -3.30 1.50 -12.30
N ILE A 62 -2.79 1.02 -11.16
CA ILE A 62 -3.06 -0.34 -10.66
C ILE A 62 -4.17 -0.38 -9.62
N ALA A 63 -4.72 0.78 -9.22
CA ALA A 63 -5.74 0.85 -8.18
C ALA A 63 -7.07 0.30 -8.70
N ASP A 64 -7.76 -0.49 -7.87
CA ASP A 64 -9.12 -0.94 -8.18
C ASP A 64 -10.14 0.20 -8.13
N HIS A 65 -9.83 1.25 -7.35
CA HIS A 65 -10.67 2.42 -7.18
C HIS A 65 -9.83 3.66 -6.87
N VAL A 66 -10.21 4.81 -7.45
CA VAL A 66 -9.56 6.13 -7.28
C VAL A 66 -10.64 7.12 -6.83
N VAL A 67 -10.32 7.93 -5.81
CA VAL A 67 -11.20 8.94 -5.20
C VAL A 67 -10.64 10.34 -5.43
#